data_AF-A0A2T3LEL4-F1
#
_entry.id   AF-A0A2T3LEL4-F1
#
_cell.length_a   1.000
_cell.length_b   1.000
_cell.length_c   1.000
_cell.angle_alpha   90.00
_cell.angle_beta   90.00
_cell.angle_gamma   90.00
#
_symmetry.space_group_name_H-M   'P 1'
#
loop_
_entity.id
_entity.type
_entity.pdbx_description
1 polymer ?
#
loop_
_entity_poly.entity_id
_entity_poly.type
_entity_poly.pdbx_seq_one_letter_code
_entity_poly.pdbx_strand_id
1 'polypeptide(L)' 'MVNKTLIADTKDVFEAFLDNGLHREYAIYCQFPHYSQKLYDFELNEAKYIEFNDGYRCGNQ' A
#
# COMPACT_ATOMS: atom_id res chain seq x y z
N MET A 1 -18.55 -8.37 -6.17
CA MET A 1 -17.16 -8.88 -6.21
C MET A 1 -16.56 -8.66 -4.84
N VAL A 2 -15.97 -9.69 -4.22
CA VAL A 2 -15.26 -9.50 -2.95
C VAL A 2 -14.02 -8.66 -3.24
N ASN A 3 -13.98 -7.42 -2.77
CA ASN A 3 -12.78 -6.58 -2.84
C ASN A 3 -11.71 -7.24 -1.96
N LYS A 4 -10.82 -8.02 -2.59
CA LYS A 4 -9.69 -8.64 -1.91
C LYS A 4 -8.73 -7.52 -1.50
N THR A 5 -8.39 -7.52 -0.21
CA THR A 5 -7.36 -6.64 0.36
C THR A 5 -6.12 -7.46 0.60
N LEU A 6 -4.97 -6.99 0.13
CA LEU A 6 -3.68 -7.59 0.43
C LEU A 6 -3.20 -7.09 1.79
N ILE A 7 -2.65 -8.00 2.60
CA ILE A 7 -2.09 -7.64 3.90
C ILE A 7 -0.57 -7.68 3.77
N ALA A 8 0.07 -6.53 4.02
CA ALA A 8 1.52 -6.45 4.17
C ALA A 8 1.84 -6.42 5.67
N ASP A 9 2.31 -7.54 6.19
CA ASP A 9 2.72 -7.70 7.60
C ASP A 9 4.08 -7.07 7.89
N THR A 10 4.91 -6.94 6.86
CA THR A 10 6.26 -6.37 6.90
C THR A 10 6.47 -5.38 5.77
N LYS A 11 7.49 -4.52 5.93
CA LYS A 11 7.89 -3.55 4.91
C LYS A 11 8.33 -4.21 3.62
N ASP A 12 9.08 -5.31 3.70
CA ASP A 12 9.58 -6.04 2.54
C ASP A 12 8.43 -6.62 1.70
N VAL A 13 7.37 -7.11 2.35
CA VAL A 13 6.16 -7.58 1.66
C VAL A 13 5.44 -6.44 0.96
N PHE A 14 5.36 -5.26 1.61
CA PHE A 14 4.77 -4.07 1.01
C PHE A 14 5.56 -3.62 -0.23
N GLU A 15 6.88 -3.54 -0.14
CA GLU A 15 7.75 -3.20 -1.27
C GLU A 15 7.59 -4.19 -2.43
N ALA A 16 7.50 -5.49 -2.14
CA ALA A 16 7.20 -6.48 -3.16
C ALA A 16 5.84 -6.25 -3.85
N PHE A 17 4.81 -5.81 -3.12
CA PHE A 17 3.52 -5.45 -3.73
C PHE A 17 3.62 -4.20 -4.62
N LEU A 18 4.45 -3.23 -4.23
CA LEU A 18 4.73 -2.04 -5.04
C LEU A 18 5.44 -2.43 -6.34
N ASP A 19 6.54 -3.17 -6.24
CA ASP A 19 7.38 -3.60 -7.37
C ASP A 19 6.61 -4.46 -8.39
N ASN A 20 5.68 -5.29 -7.91
CA ASN A 20 4.83 -6.11 -8.77
C ASN A 20 3.58 -5.37 -9.29
N GLY A 21 3.39 -4.09 -8.95
CA GLY A 21 2.27 -3.28 -9.42
C GLY A 21 0.91 -3.62 -8.78
N LEU A 22 0.88 -4.45 -7.73
CA LEU A 22 -0.36 -4.94 -7.13
C LEU A 22 -1.18 -3.82 -6.47
N HIS A 23 -0.52 -2.76 -6.03
CA HIS A 23 -1.13 -1.55 -5.46
C HIS A 23 -2.10 -0.84 -6.41
N ARG A 24 -1.99 -1.05 -7.73
CA ARG A 24 -2.90 -0.47 -8.74
C ARG A 24 -4.24 -1.22 -8.82
N GLU A 25 -4.24 -2.51 -8.48
CA GLU A 25 -5.41 -3.39 -8.65
C GLU A 25 -6.12 -3.68 -7.32
N TYR A 26 -5.34 -3.84 -6.26
CA TYR A 26 -5.80 -4.25 -4.94
C TYR A 26 -5.64 -3.14 -3.91
N ALA A 27 -6.57 -3.12 -2.95
CA ALA A 27 -6.34 -2.37 -1.72
C ALA A 27 -5.27 -3.09 -0.90
N ILE A 28 -4.38 -2.34 -0.25
CA ILE A 28 -3.33 -2.87 0.62
C ILE A 28 -3.52 -2.33 2.04
N TYR A 29 -3.43 -3.21 3.02
CA TYR A 29 -3.36 -2.84 4.43
C TYR A 29 -1.98 -3.23 4.99
N CYS A 30 -1.25 -2.25 5.53
CA CYS A 30 0.05 -2.42 6.14
C CYS A 30 -0.10 -2.57 7.66
N GLN A 31 0.39 -3.66 8.23
CA GLN A 31 0.35 -3.92 9.69
C GLN A 31 1.48 -3.23 10.47
N PHE A 32 2.15 -2.28 9.83
CA PHE A 32 3.22 -1.46 10.37
C PHE A 32 2.88 0.03 10.15
N PRO A 33 3.42 0.95 10.97
CA PRO A 33 3.09 2.37 10.85
C PRO A 33 3.66 2.95 9.55
N HIS A 34 3.04 4.02 9.05
CA HIS A 34 3.54 4.71 7.89
C HIS A 34 4.93 5.27 8.15
N TYR A 35 5.84 4.99 7.23
CA TYR A 35 7.18 5.55 7.24
C TYR A 35 7.30 6.56 6.10
N SER A 36 7.73 7.79 6.41
CA SER A 36 8.01 8.79 5.38
C SER A 36 9.26 8.40 4.59
N GLN A 37 9.06 7.60 3.55
CA GLN A 37 10.07 7.23 2.58
C GLN A 37 9.72 7.86 1.24
N LYS A 38 10.46 8.92 0.88
CA LYS A 38 10.36 9.62 -0.41
C LYS A 38 10.50 8.70 -1.64
N LEU A 39 10.99 7.48 -1.43
CA LEU A 39 11.25 6.49 -2.48
C LEU A 39 9.98 6.03 -3.20
N TYR A 40 8.81 6.11 -2.55
CA TYR A 40 7.57 5.55 -3.11
C TYR A 40 6.47 6.59 -3.39
N ASP A 41 6.78 7.89 -3.30
CA ASP A 41 5.77 8.95 -3.48
C ASP A 41 5.08 8.86 -4.85
N PHE A 42 5.76 8.34 -5.88
CA PHE A 42 5.17 8.13 -7.21
C PHE A 42 4.21 6.93 -7.24
N GLU A 43 4.64 5.78 -6.72
CA GLU A 43 3.84 4.54 -6.66
C GLU A 43 2.62 4.70 -5.73
N LEU A 44 2.76 5.42 -4.63
CA LEU A 44 1.66 5.72 -3.71
C LEU A 44 0.58 6.59 -4.36
N ASN A 45 0.96 7.46 -5.32
CA ASN A 45 0.02 8.26 -6.10
C ASN A 45 -0.71 7.44 -7.16
N GLU A 46 -0.17 6.31 -7.61
CA GLU A 46 -0.85 5.40 -8.54
C GLU A 46 -1.66 4.31 -7.84
N ALA A 47 -1.49 4.18 -6.52
CA ALA A 47 -2.17 3.17 -5.74
C ALA A 47 -3.69 3.39 -5.70
N LYS A 48 -4.44 2.30 -5.75
CA LYS A 48 -5.89 2.30 -5.61
C LYS A 48 -6.31 2.70 -4.19
N TYR A 49 -5.72 2.06 -3.19
CA TYR A 49 -5.93 2.37 -1.78
C TYR A 49 -4.87 1.67 -0.93
N ILE A 50 -4.18 2.41 -0.07
CA ILE A 50 -3.24 1.89 0.91
C ILE A 50 -3.58 2.50 2.26
N GLU A 51 -3.68 1.65 3.29
CA GLU A 51 -3.89 2.06 4.68
C GLU A 51 -2.84 1.41 5.59
N PHE A 52 -2.30 2.20 6.50
CA PHE A 52 -1.33 1.76 7.50
C PHE A 52 -2.01 1.62 8.86
N ASN A 53 -1.42 0.83 9.76
CA ASN A 53 -2.01 0.55 11.06
C ASN A 53 -2.08 1.75 12.02
N ASP A 54 -1.38 2.85 11.69
CA ASP A 54 -1.43 4.13 12.38
C ASP A 54 -2.54 5.07 11.85
N GLY A 55 -3.32 4.58 10.89
CA GLY A 55 -4.43 5.32 10.28
C GLY A 55 -4.03 6.21 9.12
N TYR A 56 -2.75 6.25 8.72
CA TYR A 56 -2.34 6.93 7.49
C TYR A 56 -2.93 6.23 6.26
N ARG A 57 -3.39 7.03 5.29
CA ARG A 57 -4.05 6.53 4.07
C ARG A 57 -3.56 7.30 2.85
N CYS A 58 -3.39 6.60 1.74
CA CYS A 58 -3.03 7.18 0.45
C CYS A 58 -3.61 6.36 -0.72
N GLY A 59 -3.62 6.96 -1.90
CA GLY A 59 -4.17 6.38 -3.12
C GLY A 59 -5.15 7.31 -3.83
N ASN A 60 -5.47 6.97 -5.07
CA ASN A 60 -6.44 7.69 -5.90
C ASN A 60 -7.87 7.37 -5.42
N GLN A 61 -8.43 8.24 -4.60
CA GLN A 61 -9.88 8.31 -4.38
C GLN A 61 -10.59 9.03 -5.53
#